data_AF-A0A382XQ80-F1
#
_entry.id   AF-A0A382XQ80-F1
#
_cell.length_a   1.000
_cell.length_b   1.000
_cell.length_c   1.000
_cell.angle_alpha   90.00
_cell.angle_beta   90.00
_cell.angle_gamma   90.00
#
_symmetry.space_group_name_H-M   'P 1'
#
loop_
_entity.id
_entity.type
_entity.pdbx_description
1 polymer ?
#
loop_
_entity_poly.entity_id
_entity_poly.type
_entity_poly.pdbx_seq_one_letter_code
_entity_poly.pdbx_strand_id
1 'polypeptide(L)'
;NTGDFGNDLNSNGLDKCFGEVLTTGGSINNPKGAAAMIGPSDLDTDTRFNNVMCAVMWDELLEGRTPELAPALHAGKQALSNEFGDLEVNGTNITQFYHHVYGVLGDPSLPVWLREPREMTVNLNKNQSLTSSHISTIVTDETPLMDVVAALMFNNEIIAKGLSNEEGQLVIDFADVPNNSTLELYLNKAQYYQKKITLNYQADDGRASQMPDYQLPTEETRYEYFAIDSDSDASDAPVYNWIEINGIGTDLNLTDDSIINNVDLEFEF
;
A
#
# COMPACT_ATOMS: atom_id res chain seq x y z
N ASN A 1 15.39 18.27 7.30
CA ASN A 1 15.06 16.83 7.15
C ASN A 1 13.59 16.62 7.49
N THR A 2 12.88 15.83 6.69
CA THR A 2 11.41 15.71 6.82
C THR A 2 10.99 14.54 7.71
N GLY A 3 11.88 13.58 7.97
CA GLY A 3 11.64 12.43 8.84
C GLY A 3 12.60 12.34 10.03
N ASP A 4 13.13 13.47 10.51
CA ASP A 4 14.04 13.52 11.66
C ASP A 4 13.28 13.58 12.99
N PHE A 5 12.62 12.47 13.30
CA PHE A 5 11.96 12.28 14.60
C PHE A 5 13.04 12.17 15.68
N GLY A 6 13.03 13.08 16.67
CA GLY A 6 14.05 13.15 17.73
C GLY A 6 15.05 14.31 17.61
N ASN A 7 14.82 15.26 16.70
CA ASN A 7 15.64 16.48 16.59
C ASN A 7 15.60 17.36 17.87
N ASP A 8 14.55 17.25 18.68
CA ASP A 8 14.35 17.96 19.94
C ASP A 8 15.37 17.58 21.04
N LEU A 9 15.99 16.40 20.96
CA LEU A 9 16.95 15.89 21.96
C LEU A 9 18.20 16.76 22.14
N ASN A 10 18.55 17.58 21.14
CA ASN A 10 19.75 18.43 21.14
C ASN A 10 19.45 19.92 21.42
N SER A 11 18.31 20.24 22.04
CA SER A 11 17.91 21.59 22.54
C SER A 11 17.61 22.67 21.48
N ASN A 12 17.88 22.42 20.20
CA ASN A 12 17.65 23.38 19.10
C ASN A 12 16.71 22.85 18.00
N GLY A 13 16.26 21.60 18.08
CA GLY A 13 15.35 21.00 17.09
C GLY A 13 13.89 21.33 17.35
N LEU A 14 13.06 21.05 16.34
CA LEU A 14 11.60 21.14 16.47
C LEU A 14 11.07 19.98 17.32
N ASP A 15 10.04 20.24 18.13
CA ASP A 15 9.31 19.23 18.92
C ASP A 15 8.73 18.10 18.05
N LYS A 16 8.42 18.40 16.79
CA LYS A 16 8.00 17.43 15.78
C LYS A 16 8.66 17.76 14.44
N CYS A 17 9.20 16.74 13.77
CA CYS A 17 9.58 16.88 12.37
C CYS A 17 8.34 16.96 11.46
N PHE A 18 8.55 17.33 10.19
CA PHE A 18 7.47 17.48 9.22
C PHE A 18 6.61 16.21 9.09
N GLY A 19 7.23 15.02 9.06
CA GLY A 19 6.50 13.75 8.98
C GLY A 19 5.69 13.44 10.23
N GLU A 20 6.15 13.82 11.42
CA GLU A 20 5.36 13.69 12.66
C GLU A 20 4.16 14.64 12.63
N VAL A 21 4.32 15.85 12.11
CA VAL A 21 3.19 16.77 11.92
C VAL A 21 2.17 16.21 10.93
N LEU A 22 2.61 15.64 9.80
CA LEU A 22 1.71 15.03 8.82
C LEU A 22 0.95 13.82 9.37
N THR A 23 1.64 12.93 10.09
CA THR A 23 1.06 11.66 10.59
C THR A 23 0.24 11.80 11.86
N THR A 24 0.43 12.88 12.62
CA THR A 24 -0.34 13.17 13.84
C THR A 24 -1.35 14.32 13.68
N GLY A 25 -1.53 14.80 12.45
CA GLY A 25 -2.44 15.89 12.14
C GLY A 25 -3.93 15.52 12.29
N GLY A 26 -4.73 16.49 12.76
CA GLY A 26 -6.19 16.35 12.79
C GLY A 26 -6.73 15.47 13.94
N SER A 27 -7.90 14.88 13.72
CA SER A 27 -8.57 13.98 14.67
C SER A 27 -9.41 12.94 13.93
N ILE A 28 -9.92 11.92 14.61
CA ILE A 28 -10.79 10.90 13.97
C ILE A 28 -12.04 11.50 13.30
N ASN A 29 -12.54 12.63 13.82
CA ASN A 29 -13.73 13.32 13.28
C ASN A 29 -13.39 14.38 12.23
N ASN A 30 -12.11 14.77 12.12
CA ASN A 30 -11.62 15.75 11.16
C ASN A 30 -10.17 15.38 10.79
N PRO A 31 -10.00 14.31 10.00
CA PRO A 31 -8.67 13.80 9.65
C PRO A 31 -7.93 14.83 8.79
N LYS A 32 -6.63 15.00 9.06
CA LYS A 32 -5.75 15.91 8.31
C LYS A 32 -4.36 15.29 8.18
N GLY A 33 -3.62 15.68 7.14
CA GLY A 33 -2.26 15.20 6.94
C GLY A 33 -2.21 13.87 6.18
N ALA A 34 -1.34 12.95 6.58
CA ALA A 34 -1.06 11.71 5.88
C ALA A 34 -1.22 10.49 6.80
N ALA A 35 -1.66 9.34 6.25
CA ALA A 35 -1.75 8.09 6.99
C ALA A 35 -0.36 7.50 7.32
N ALA A 36 0.59 7.67 6.40
CA ALA A 36 2.00 7.37 6.57
C ALA A 36 2.82 8.26 5.63
N MET A 37 4.12 8.43 5.92
CA MET A 37 5.04 9.23 5.13
C MET A 37 6.38 8.52 4.99
N ILE A 38 7.00 8.63 3.82
CA ILE A 38 8.43 8.33 3.63
C ILE A 38 9.22 9.63 3.68
N GLY A 39 10.30 9.66 4.46
CA GLY A 39 11.20 10.81 4.51
C GLY A 39 12.57 10.48 5.07
N PRO A 40 13.60 11.26 4.71
CA PRO A 40 14.92 11.13 5.29
C PRO A 40 15.00 11.82 6.67
N SER A 41 15.72 11.19 7.59
CA SER A 41 16.17 11.78 8.85
C SER A 41 17.40 12.68 8.66
N ASP A 42 18.17 12.52 7.58
CA ASP A 42 19.35 13.36 7.28
C ASP A 42 19.02 14.48 6.27
N LEU A 43 19.81 15.55 6.27
CA LEU A 43 19.66 16.69 5.36
C LEU A 43 20.46 16.51 4.05
N ASP A 44 21.56 15.76 4.09
CA ASP A 44 22.54 15.66 3.00
C ASP A 44 22.18 14.54 1.99
N THR A 45 20.92 14.53 1.55
CA THR A 45 20.46 13.67 0.45
C THR A 45 20.63 14.36 -0.91
N ASP A 46 20.72 13.57 -1.98
CA ASP A 46 21.04 14.00 -3.34
C ASP A 46 20.00 13.44 -4.30
N THR A 47 19.48 14.32 -5.16
CA THR A 47 18.46 14.02 -6.17
C THR A 47 18.81 12.79 -7.01
N ARG A 48 20.09 12.54 -7.33
CA ARG A 48 20.49 11.39 -8.16
C ARG A 48 20.15 10.04 -7.52
N PHE A 49 20.20 9.94 -6.19
CA PHE A 49 19.87 8.72 -5.47
C PHE A 49 18.38 8.68 -5.09
N ASN A 50 17.82 9.83 -4.71
CA ASN A 50 16.39 9.98 -4.42
C ASN A 50 15.52 9.56 -5.62
N ASN A 51 15.92 9.94 -6.83
CA ASN A 51 15.20 9.59 -8.05
C ASN A 51 15.18 8.09 -8.33
N VAL A 52 16.30 7.38 -8.12
CA VAL A 52 16.38 5.93 -8.31
C VAL A 52 15.49 5.20 -7.31
N MET A 53 15.57 5.57 -6.03
CA MET A 53 14.70 4.97 -5.01
C MET A 53 13.21 5.22 -5.32
N CYS A 54 12.85 6.46 -5.65
CA CYS A 54 11.47 6.83 -5.97
C CYS A 54 10.95 6.09 -7.20
N ALA A 55 11.77 5.98 -8.26
CA ALA A 55 11.41 5.26 -9.47
C ALA A 55 11.10 3.79 -9.18
N VAL A 56 11.98 3.10 -8.47
CA VAL A 56 11.77 1.68 -8.13
C VAL A 56 10.62 1.48 -7.15
N MET A 57 10.43 2.38 -6.18
CA MET A 57 9.25 2.35 -5.31
C MET A 57 7.95 2.40 -6.12
N TRP A 58 7.84 3.31 -7.08
CA TRP A 58 6.67 3.41 -7.94
C TRP A 58 6.53 2.20 -8.86
N ASP A 59 7.64 1.68 -9.39
CA ASP A 59 7.65 0.47 -10.20
C ASP A 59 7.08 -0.72 -9.43
N GLU A 60 7.53 -0.98 -8.20
CA GLU A 60 6.99 -2.06 -7.36
C GLU A 60 5.50 -1.92 -7.04
N LEU A 61 5.05 -0.69 -6.77
CA LEU A 61 3.65 -0.40 -6.48
C LEU A 61 2.77 -0.59 -7.71
N LEU A 62 3.15 0.01 -8.85
CA LEU A 62 2.36 0.01 -10.08
C LEU A 62 2.29 -1.37 -10.74
N GLU A 63 3.38 -2.14 -10.67
CA GLU A 63 3.43 -3.52 -11.16
C GLU A 63 2.79 -4.52 -10.18
N GLY A 64 2.33 -4.05 -9.01
CA GLY A 64 1.62 -4.88 -8.03
C GLY A 64 2.48 -5.93 -7.33
N ARG A 65 3.81 -5.81 -7.41
CA ARG A 65 4.77 -6.72 -6.72
C ARG A 65 4.79 -6.49 -5.23
N THR A 66 4.59 -5.25 -4.79
CA THR A 66 4.25 -4.97 -3.39
C THR A 66 3.19 -3.89 -3.29
N PRO A 67 2.16 -4.07 -2.46
CA PRO A 67 1.18 -3.02 -2.24
C PRO A 67 1.54 -2.10 -1.06
N GLU A 68 2.52 -2.46 -0.24
CA GLU A 68 2.79 -1.82 1.05
C GLU A 68 3.89 -0.76 0.95
N LEU A 69 3.72 0.33 1.72
CA LEU A 69 4.61 1.49 1.64
C LEU A 69 6.06 1.18 2.05
N ALA A 70 6.27 0.42 3.14
CA ALA A 70 7.63 0.12 3.62
C ALA A 70 8.37 -0.92 2.76
N PRO A 71 7.75 -2.02 2.30
CA PRO A 71 8.35 -2.89 1.29
C PRO A 71 8.71 -2.17 -0.01
N ALA A 72 7.86 -1.26 -0.51
CA ALA A 72 8.20 -0.43 -1.67
C ALA A 72 9.46 0.40 -1.40
N LEU A 73 9.54 1.08 -0.24
CA LEU A 73 10.75 1.82 0.16
C LEU A 73 11.98 0.90 0.23
N HIS A 74 11.81 -0.32 0.75
CA HIS A 74 12.90 -1.27 0.84
C HIS A 74 13.44 -1.63 -0.54
N ALA A 75 12.57 -1.93 -1.51
CA ALA A 75 12.98 -2.17 -2.89
C ALA A 75 13.70 -0.95 -3.50
N GLY A 76 13.18 0.26 -3.28
CA GLY A 76 13.85 1.49 -3.69
C GLY A 76 15.27 1.63 -3.13
N LYS A 77 15.45 1.34 -1.84
CA LYS A 77 16.79 1.34 -1.21
C LYS A 77 17.70 0.26 -1.79
N GLN A 78 17.18 -0.94 -2.08
CA GLN A 78 17.96 -2.01 -2.70
C GLN A 78 18.41 -1.65 -4.12
N ALA A 79 17.61 -0.89 -4.86
CA ALA A 79 17.97 -0.40 -6.19
C ALA A 79 19.27 0.41 -6.18
N LEU A 80 19.57 1.13 -5.08
CA LEU A 80 20.84 1.84 -4.97
C LEU A 80 22.05 0.89 -4.99
N SER A 81 21.93 -0.29 -4.38
CA SER A 81 22.97 -1.31 -4.43
C SER A 81 23.16 -1.84 -5.84
N ASN A 82 22.08 -1.97 -6.61
CA ASN A 82 22.13 -2.49 -7.98
C ASN A 82 22.75 -1.46 -8.94
N GLU A 83 22.33 -0.20 -8.83
CA GLU A 83 22.75 0.88 -9.74
C GLU A 83 24.13 1.46 -9.40
N PHE A 84 24.45 1.56 -8.11
CA PHE A 84 25.66 2.25 -7.64
C PHE A 84 26.67 1.34 -6.94
N GLY A 85 26.30 0.09 -6.61
CA GLY A 85 27.18 -0.86 -5.93
C GLY A 85 27.75 -0.29 -4.63
N ASP A 86 29.07 -0.36 -4.50
CA ASP A 86 29.83 0.16 -3.36
C ASP A 86 30.28 1.62 -3.52
N LEU A 87 29.54 2.44 -4.29
CA LEU A 87 29.87 3.86 -4.49
C LEU A 87 30.06 4.57 -3.14
N GLU A 88 31.23 5.20 -3.01
CA GLU A 88 31.60 6.01 -1.87
C GLU A 88 31.69 7.49 -2.26
N VAL A 89 31.05 8.37 -1.50
CA VAL A 89 31.16 9.82 -1.64
C VAL A 89 31.63 10.38 -0.31
N ASN A 90 32.75 11.10 -0.31
CA ASN A 90 33.32 11.73 0.89
C ASN A 90 33.55 10.76 2.08
N GLY A 91 33.96 9.51 1.83
CA GLY A 91 34.16 8.54 2.91
C GLY A 91 32.92 7.74 3.30
N THR A 92 31.77 8.01 2.67
CA THR A 92 30.48 7.39 3.02
C THR A 92 29.99 6.49 1.91
N ASN A 93 29.73 5.22 2.23
CA ASN A 93 29.03 4.30 1.33
C ASN A 93 27.59 4.76 1.13
N ILE A 94 27.22 5.08 -0.11
CA ILE A 94 25.92 5.68 -0.43
C ILE A 94 24.78 4.71 -0.11
N THR A 95 24.84 3.47 -0.57
CA THR A 95 23.80 2.47 -0.34
C THR A 95 23.52 2.31 1.15
N GLN A 96 24.58 2.19 1.97
CA GLN A 96 24.47 2.10 3.42
C GLN A 96 23.83 3.37 4.00
N PHE A 97 24.31 4.56 3.64
CA PHE A 97 23.77 5.83 4.14
C PHE A 97 22.26 5.94 3.88
N TYR A 98 21.81 5.69 2.65
CA TYR A 98 20.39 5.77 2.29
C TYR A 98 19.51 4.74 3.01
N HIS A 99 20.06 3.55 3.28
CA HIS A 99 19.36 2.55 4.10
C HIS A 99 19.11 3.04 5.53
N HIS A 100 20.01 3.85 6.10
CA HIS A 100 19.91 4.35 7.47
C HIS A 100 19.00 5.58 7.58
N VAL A 101 19.01 6.46 6.58
CA VAL A 101 18.38 7.78 6.70
C VAL A 101 16.93 7.81 6.23
N TYR A 102 16.54 7.05 5.21
CA TYR A 102 15.15 7.02 4.76
C TYR A 102 14.30 6.10 5.66
N GLY A 103 13.16 6.59 6.14
CA GLY A 103 12.24 5.80 6.98
C GLY A 103 10.78 6.01 6.60
N VAL A 104 9.92 5.09 7.06
CA VAL A 104 8.47 5.28 7.08
C VAL A 104 8.07 5.76 8.47
N LEU A 105 7.36 6.88 8.53
CA LEU A 105 6.64 7.35 9.71
C LEU A 105 5.16 7.00 9.54
N GLY A 106 4.54 6.36 10.54
CA GLY A 106 3.19 5.80 10.45
C GLY A 106 3.18 4.28 10.41
N ASP A 107 2.16 3.68 9.77
CA ASP A 107 2.05 2.22 9.63
C ASP A 107 2.87 1.74 8.40
N PRO A 108 3.95 0.94 8.60
CA PRO A 108 4.76 0.44 7.50
C PRO A 108 4.04 -0.59 6.62
N SER A 109 3.04 -1.28 7.17
CA SER A 109 2.29 -2.36 6.51
C SER A 109 1.04 -1.86 5.78
N LEU A 110 0.83 -0.54 5.71
CA LEU A 110 -0.33 0.03 5.07
C LEU A 110 -0.30 -0.21 3.54
N PRO A 111 -1.31 -0.88 2.96
CA PRO A 111 -1.42 -0.99 1.51
C PRO A 111 -1.79 0.36 0.89
N VAL A 112 -1.06 0.76 -0.14
CA VAL A 112 -1.29 2.02 -0.87
C VAL A 112 -2.47 1.87 -1.83
N TRP A 113 -3.52 2.67 -1.60
CA TRP A 113 -4.55 3.10 -2.55
C TRP A 113 -4.01 3.57 -3.91
N LEU A 114 -3.90 2.74 -4.97
CA LEU A 114 -3.54 3.25 -6.31
C LEU A 114 -4.75 3.66 -7.14
N ARG A 115 -5.91 3.07 -6.84
CA ARG A 115 -7.21 3.38 -7.43
C ARG A 115 -8.32 3.21 -6.40
N GLU A 116 -9.56 3.50 -6.79
CA GLU A 116 -10.72 3.13 -5.99
C GLU A 116 -10.72 1.61 -5.73
N PRO A 117 -10.80 1.16 -4.46
CA PRO A 117 -10.80 -0.26 -4.14
C PRO A 117 -12.02 -0.97 -4.73
N ARG A 118 -11.83 -2.22 -5.13
CA ARG A 118 -12.90 -3.07 -5.62
C ARG A 118 -13.56 -3.88 -4.50
N GLU A 119 -14.70 -4.49 -4.81
CA GLU A 119 -15.41 -5.41 -3.92
C GLU A 119 -15.01 -6.86 -4.20
N MET A 120 -14.70 -7.62 -3.15
CA MET A 120 -14.54 -9.08 -3.25
C MET A 120 -15.90 -9.77 -3.14
N THR A 121 -16.11 -10.88 -3.84
CA THR A 121 -17.30 -11.74 -3.74
C THR A 121 -16.91 -13.13 -3.24
N VAL A 122 -17.74 -13.71 -2.37
CA VAL A 122 -17.59 -15.08 -1.88
C VAL A 122 -18.93 -15.77 -1.79
N ASN A 123 -18.94 -17.11 -1.89
CA ASN A 123 -20.14 -17.92 -1.71
C ASN A 123 -20.40 -18.25 -0.22
N LEU A 124 -20.48 -17.20 0.60
CA LEU A 124 -20.82 -17.29 2.03
C LEU A 124 -21.83 -16.21 2.38
N ASN A 125 -22.94 -16.62 3.01
CA ASN A 125 -23.99 -15.69 3.42
C ASN A 125 -23.78 -15.21 4.85
N LYS A 126 -24.21 -13.98 5.14
CA LYS A 126 -24.26 -13.47 6.51
C LYS A 126 -25.14 -14.38 7.37
N ASN A 127 -24.64 -14.74 8.55
CA ASN A 127 -25.28 -15.62 9.53
C ASN A 127 -25.50 -17.05 9.00
N GLN A 128 -24.79 -17.48 7.96
CA GLN A 128 -24.79 -18.87 7.51
C GLN A 128 -24.36 -19.81 8.64
N SER A 129 -25.09 -20.90 8.80
CA SER A 129 -24.75 -21.96 9.74
C SER A 129 -23.58 -22.78 9.21
N LEU A 130 -22.54 -22.93 10.03
CA LEU A 130 -21.43 -23.85 9.78
C LEU A 130 -21.63 -25.12 10.61
N THR A 131 -21.53 -26.28 9.96
CA THR A 131 -21.60 -27.60 10.60
C THR A 131 -20.29 -28.35 10.54
N SER A 132 -19.20 -27.66 10.23
CA SER A 132 -17.85 -28.19 10.13
C SER A 132 -16.88 -27.23 10.82
N SER A 133 -15.80 -27.77 11.35
CA SER A 133 -14.65 -27.03 11.91
C SER A 133 -13.74 -26.40 10.83
N HIS A 134 -14.24 -26.27 9.60
CA HIS A 134 -13.54 -25.59 8.50
C HIS A 134 -14.50 -24.79 7.64
N ILE A 135 -13.96 -23.76 6.98
CA ILE A 135 -14.62 -22.95 5.96
C ILE A 135 -13.94 -23.22 4.64
N SER A 136 -14.71 -23.48 3.59
CA SER A 136 -14.23 -23.59 2.21
C SER A 136 -15.06 -22.68 1.33
N THR A 137 -14.42 -21.79 0.59
CA THR A 137 -15.08 -20.87 -0.34
C THR A 137 -14.19 -20.53 -1.53
N ILE A 138 -14.76 -19.83 -2.50
CA ILE A 138 -14.03 -19.25 -3.63
C ILE A 138 -14.19 -17.74 -3.54
N VAL A 139 -13.08 -17.01 -3.60
CA VAL A 139 -13.03 -15.55 -3.60
C VAL A 139 -12.80 -15.03 -5.02
N THR A 140 -13.64 -14.09 -5.46
CA THR A 140 -13.63 -13.57 -6.83
C THR A 140 -13.96 -12.09 -6.91
N ASP A 141 -13.59 -11.40 -7.99
CA ASP A 141 -14.09 -10.08 -8.38
C ASP A 141 -14.61 -10.04 -9.82
N GLU A 142 -15.36 -11.08 -10.23
CA GLU A 142 -15.61 -11.54 -11.61
C GLU A 142 -14.58 -12.57 -12.08
N THR A 143 -13.33 -12.44 -11.64
CA THR A 143 -12.28 -13.43 -11.81
C THR A 143 -11.82 -14.02 -10.47
N PRO A 144 -11.27 -15.24 -10.42
CA PRO A 144 -10.69 -15.78 -9.20
C PRO A 144 -9.58 -14.88 -8.64
N LEU A 145 -9.55 -14.71 -7.32
CA LEU A 145 -8.57 -13.88 -6.64
C LEU A 145 -7.60 -14.71 -5.83
N MET A 146 -6.34 -14.71 -6.23
CA MET A 146 -5.21 -15.20 -5.43
C MET A 146 -4.83 -14.20 -4.32
N ASP A 147 -4.14 -14.66 -3.28
CA ASP A 147 -3.56 -13.84 -2.21
C ASP A 147 -4.58 -13.05 -1.37
N VAL A 148 -5.82 -13.52 -1.30
CA VAL A 148 -6.78 -12.99 -0.33
C VAL A 148 -6.44 -13.58 1.03
N VAL A 149 -6.05 -12.72 1.96
CA VAL A 149 -5.75 -13.10 3.34
C VAL A 149 -7.05 -13.15 4.12
N ALA A 150 -7.36 -14.33 4.64
CA ALA A 150 -8.50 -14.55 5.50
C ALA A 150 -8.07 -14.67 6.96
N ALA A 151 -8.80 -13.99 7.85
CA ALA A 151 -8.64 -14.11 9.30
C ALA A 151 -10.00 -14.44 9.91
N LEU A 152 -10.07 -15.59 10.59
CA LEU A 152 -11.24 -16.01 11.34
C LEU A 152 -11.08 -15.62 12.80
N MET A 153 -12.06 -14.89 13.33
CA MET A 153 -12.03 -14.37 14.69
C MET A 153 -13.14 -14.96 15.56
N PHE A 154 -12.80 -15.20 16.82
CA PHE A 154 -13.71 -15.57 17.90
C PHE A 154 -13.31 -14.80 19.16
N ASN A 155 -14.27 -14.15 19.84
CA ASN A 155 -14.01 -13.35 21.04
C ASN A 155 -12.85 -12.34 20.91
N ASN A 156 -12.78 -11.63 19.77
CA ASN A 156 -11.72 -10.67 19.46
C ASN A 156 -10.31 -11.26 19.30
N GLU A 157 -10.16 -12.58 19.25
CA GLU A 157 -8.91 -13.26 18.95
C GLU A 157 -8.94 -13.90 17.56
N ILE A 158 -7.81 -13.87 16.86
CA ILE A 158 -7.67 -14.60 15.59
C ILE A 158 -7.43 -16.07 15.94
N ILE A 159 -8.37 -16.93 15.55
CA ILE A 159 -8.31 -18.38 15.83
C ILE A 159 -7.80 -19.19 14.64
N ALA A 160 -7.94 -18.66 13.42
CA ALA A 160 -7.44 -19.30 12.20
C ALA A 160 -7.19 -18.28 11.10
N LYS A 161 -6.36 -18.66 10.13
CA LYS A 161 -5.99 -17.85 8.96
C LYS A 161 -6.00 -18.72 7.72
N GLY A 162 -6.20 -18.11 6.56
CA GLY A 162 -6.09 -18.78 5.27
C GLY A 162 -5.63 -17.82 4.18
N LEU A 163 -5.16 -18.37 3.06
CA LEU A 163 -4.75 -17.62 1.89
C LEU A 163 -5.40 -18.27 0.67
N SER A 164 -5.98 -17.47 -0.23
CA SER A 164 -6.55 -18.01 -1.47
C SER A 164 -5.48 -18.32 -2.51
N ASN A 165 -5.66 -19.41 -3.24
CA ASN A 165 -4.77 -19.80 -4.34
C ASN A 165 -5.17 -19.15 -5.69
N GLU A 166 -4.51 -19.54 -6.77
CA GLU A 166 -4.76 -18.98 -8.12
C GLU A 166 -6.19 -19.19 -8.64
N GLU A 167 -6.88 -20.25 -8.22
CA GLU A 167 -8.30 -20.46 -8.54
C GLU A 167 -9.26 -19.80 -7.54
N GLY A 168 -8.74 -18.93 -6.67
CA GLY A 168 -9.49 -18.22 -5.64
C GLY A 168 -9.98 -19.12 -4.51
N GLN A 169 -9.53 -20.38 -4.45
CA GLN A 169 -9.94 -21.33 -3.42
C GLN A 169 -9.32 -20.92 -2.09
N LEU A 170 -10.18 -20.73 -1.09
CA LEU A 170 -9.78 -20.37 0.26
C LEU A 170 -10.36 -21.41 1.24
N VAL A 171 -9.46 -22.05 1.98
CA VAL A 171 -9.83 -22.98 3.05
C VAL A 171 -9.20 -22.52 4.37
N ILE A 172 -10.01 -22.54 5.43
CA ILE A 172 -9.59 -22.20 6.79
C ILE A 172 -10.05 -23.33 7.68
N ASP A 173 -9.13 -23.94 8.41
CA ASP A 173 -9.40 -24.97 9.41
C ASP A 173 -9.20 -24.39 10.81
N PHE A 174 -10.09 -24.72 11.74
CA PHE A 174 -10.10 -24.16 13.09
C PHE A 174 -10.49 -25.20 14.13
N ALA A 175 -10.01 -25.03 15.36
CA ALA A 175 -10.29 -25.94 16.47
C ALA A 175 -10.68 -25.16 17.73
N ASP A 176 -11.07 -25.87 18.77
CA ASP A 176 -11.30 -25.33 20.12
C ASP A 176 -12.37 -24.23 20.22
N VAL A 177 -13.30 -24.18 19.26
CA VAL A 177 -14.48 -23.30 19.29
C VAL A 177 -15.68 -24.04 19.89
N PRO A 178 -16.36 -23.50 20.91
CA PRO A 178 -17.58 -24.10 21.44
C PRO A 178 -18.71 -24.15 20.42
N ASN A 179 -19.54 -25.19 20.48
CA ASN A 179 -20.75 -25.30 19.68
C ASN A 179 -21.70 -24.11 19.91
N ASN A 180 -22.45 -23.73 18.86
CA ASN A 180 -23.36 -22.57 18.85
C ASN A 180 -22.67 -21.22 19.09
N SER A 181 -21.46 -21.05 18.55
CA SER A 181 -20.69 -19.80 18.62
C SER A 181 -20.90 -18.92 17.40
N THR A 182 -20.68 -17.62 17.57
CA THR A 182 -20.63 -16.65 16.48
C THR A 182 -19.16 -16.39 16.11
N LEU A 183 -18.85 -16.48 14.82
CA LEU A 183 -17.53 -16.23 14.26
C LEU A 183 -17.56 -15.01 13.33
N GLU A 184 -16.44 -14.30 13.25
CA GLU A 184 -16.26 -13.21 12.29
C GLU A 184 -15.13 -13.54 11.31
N LEU A 185 -15.46 -13.67 10.04
CA LEU A 185 -14.50 -13.88 8.96
C LEU A 185 -14.16 -12.53 8.31
N TYR A 186 -12.89 -12.16 8.31
CA TYR A 186 -12.36 -11.00 7.60
C TYR A 186 -11.55 -11.46 6.39
N LEU A 187 -11.80 -10.85 5.24
CA LEU A 187 -11.05 -11.07 4.00
C LEU A 187 -10.38 -9.76 3.61
N ASN A 188 -9.07 -9.80 3.35
CA ASN A 188 -8.25 -8.65 3.03
C ASN A 188 -7.42 -8.94 1.77
N LYS A 189 -7.38 -7.99 0.85
CA LYS A 189 -6.45 -7.96 -0.28
C LYS A 189 -6.21 -6.50 -0.66
N ALA A 190 -4.97 -6.15 -1.00
CA ALA A 190 -4.67 -4.80 -1.46
C ALA A 190 -5.46 -4.43 -2.72
N GLN A 191 -5.85 -3.16 -2.85
CA GLN A 191 -6.78 -2.67 -3.88
C GLN A 191 -8.23 -3.18 -3.76
N TYR A 192 -8.61 -3.82 -2.65
CA TYR A 192 -9.99 -4.24 -2.36
C TYR A 192 -10.47 -3.74 -1.00
N TYR A 193 -11.77 -3.48 -0.87
CA TYR A 193 -12.38 -3.24 0.42
C TYR A 193 -12.33 -4.51 1.28
N GLN A 194 -12.02 -4.34 2.56
CA GLN A 194 -12.09 -5.43 3.53
C GLN A 194 -13.52 -5.96 3.58
N LYS A 195 -13.68 -7.28 3.41
CA LYS A 195 -14.98 -7.95 3.54
C LYS A 195 -15.08 -8.65 4.88
N LYS A 196 -16.11 -8.30 5.66
CA LYS A 196 -16.46 -8.93 6.93
C LYS A 196 -17.74 -9.78 6.81
N ILE A 197 -17.70 -11.02 7.27
CA ILE A 197 -18.85 -11.95 7.26
C ILE A 197 -19.03 -12.56 8.65
N THR A 198 -20.23 -12.42 9.22
CA THR A 198 -20.61 -13.11 10.46
C THR A 198 -21.12 -14.51 10.13
N LEU A 199 -20.62 -15.53 10.82
CA LEU A 199 -20.97 -16.94 10.62
C LEU A 199 -21.41 -17.57 11.94
N ASN A 200 -22.36 -18.52 11.88
CA ASN A 200 -22.90 -19.19 13.06
C ASN A 200 -22.38 -20.64 13.12
N TYR A 201 -21.36 -20.89 13.93
CA TYR A 201 -20.82 -22.24 14.12
C TYR A 201 -21.74 -23.08 15.01
N GLN A 202 -22.31 -24.16 14.47
CA GLN A 202 -23.24 -25.02 15.18
C GLN A 202 -22.49 -26.12 15.93
N ALA A 203 -21.77 -26.96 15.20
CA ALA A 203 -20.97 -28.07 15.71
C ALA A 203 -20.06 -28.57 14.58
N ASP A 204 -19.05 -29.37 14.93
CA ASP A 204 -18.22 -30.09 13.96
C ASP A 204 -18.88 -31.43 13.58
N ASP A 205 -18.91 -31.74 12.29
CA ASP A 205 -19.38 -33.00 11.73
C ASP A 205 -18.26 -34.04 11.55
N GLY A 206 -17.02 -33.68 11.88
CA GLY A 206 -15.85 -34.56 11.85
C GLY A 206 -15.25 -34.76 10.45
N ARG A 207 -15.71 -34.00 9.44
CA ARG A 207 -15.09 -34.00 8.12
C ARG A 207 -13.80 -33.20 8.14
N ALA A 208 -12.70 -33.84 7.72
CA ALA A 208 -11.42 -33.17 7.54
C ALA A 208 -11.50 -32.10 6.44
N SER A 209 -10.77 -31.01 6.64
CA SER A 209 -10.55 -29.98 5.62
C SER A 209 -9.64 -30.52 4.49
N GLN A 210 -9.82 -30.00 3.28
CA GLN A 210 -8.90 -30.25 2.16
C GLN A 210 -8.27 -28.91 1.78
N MET A 211 -7.00 -28.72 2.15
CA MET A 211 -6.29 -27.49 1.83
C MET A 211 -6.04 -27.42 0.32
N PRO A 212 -6.31 -26.26 -0.31
CA PRO A 212 -5.97 -26.06 -1.71
C PRO A 212 -4.45 -26.05 -1.88
N ASP A 213 -3.99 -26.50 -3.04
CA ASP A 213 -2.58 -26.33 -3.40
C ASP A 213 -2.31 -24.85 -3.71
N TYR A 214 -1.16 -24.36 -3.28
CA TYR A 214 -0.77 -22.96 -3.45
C TYR A 214 0.52 -22.92 -4.25
N GLN A 215 0.41 -22.47 -5.50
CA GLN A 215 1.52 -22.33 -6.42
C GLN A 215 1.92 -20.86 -6.50
N LEU A 216 3.21 -20.57 -6.31
CA LEU A 216 3.72 -19.21 -6.48
C LEU A 216 3.66 -18.83 -7.97
N PRO A 217 3.24 -17.61 -8.31
CA PRO A 217 3.33 -17.12 -9.68
C PRO A 217 4.78 -17.18 -10.17
N THR A 218 4.98 -17.53 -11.43
CA THR A 218 6.31 -17.47 -12.04
C THR A 218 6.80 -16.02 -12.05
N GLU A 219 8.01 -15.77 -11.58
CA GLU A 219 8.58 -14.43 -11.66
C GLU A 219 8.89 -14.07 -13.12
N GLU A 220 8.41 -12.90 -13.55
CA GLU A 220 8.76 -12.31 -14.84
C GLU A 220 10.25 -11.97 -14.85
N THR A 221 11.00 -12.61 -15.75
CA THR A 221 12.48 -12.46 -15.82
C THR A 221 12.93 -11.31 -16.71
N ARG A 222 11.99 -10.60 -17.36
CA ARG A 222 12.25 -9.50 -18.29
C ARG A 222 11.18 -8.42 -18.16
N TYR A 223 11.61 -7.19 -17.94
CA TYR A 223 10.75 -6.02 -18.00
C TYR A 223 10.61 -5.57 -19.46
N GLU A 224 9.39 -5.63 -20.00
CA GLU A 224 9.04 -4.93 -21.25
C GLU A 224 8.16 -3.74 -20.89
N TYR A 225 8.76 -2.55 -20.86
CA TYR A 225 8.00 -1.32 -20.72
C TYR A 225 7.43 -0.92 -22.08
N PHE A 226 6.11 -0.84 -22.16
CA PHE A 226 5.41 -0.22 -23.28
C PHE A 226 4.94 1.16 -22.84
N ALA A 227 5.61 2.21 -23.34
CA ALA A 227 5.13 3.57 -23.19
C ALA A 227 4.07 3.82 -24.26
N ILE A 228 2.83 4.05 -23.84
CA ILE A 228 1.70 4.35 -24.72
C ILE A 228 1.23 5.76 -24.38
N ASP A 229 1.60 6.71 -25.23
CA ASP A 229 1.07 8.08 -25.25
C ASP A 229 -0.12 8.22 -26.23
N SER A 230 -0.72 9.41 -26.28
CA SER A 230 -1.89 9.71 -27.12
C SER A 230 -1.65 9.54 -28.64
N ASP A 231 -0.40 9.51 -29.08
CA ASP A 231 0.01 9.41 -30.48
C ASP A 231 0.44 7.97 -30.85
N SER A 232 0.31 7.01 -29.94
CA SER A 232 0.87 5.66 -30.10
C SER A 232 0.13 4.73 -31.06
N ASP A 233 -0.94 5.19 -31.71
CA ASP A 233 -1.89 4.36 -32.50
C ASP A 233 -2.43 3.10 -31.77
N ALA A 234 -2.17 2.97 -30.46
CA ALA A 234 -2.56 1.83 -29.64
C ALA A 234 -4.02 1.95 -29.20
N SER A 235 -4.71 0.82 -29.05
CA SER A 235 -6.13 0.80 -28.66
C SER A 235 -6.41 1.37 -27.27
N ASP A 236 -5.40 1.37 -26.42
CA ASP A 236 -5.36 1.86 -25.04
C ASP A 236 -4.63 3.20 -24.90
N ALA A 237 -4.30 3.86 -26.02
CA ALA A 237 -3.71 5.19 -25.99
C ALA A 237 -4.62 6.19 -25.23
N PRO A 238 -4.08 6.92 -24.24
CA PRO A 238 -4.86 7.89 -23.49
C PRO A 238 -5.34 9.03 -24.40
N VAL A 239 -6.65 9.30 -24.40
CA VAL A 239 -7.21 10.46 -25.11
C VAL A 239 -7.21 11.65 -24.17
N TYR A 240 -6.23 12.53 -24.32
CA TYR A 240 -6.17 13.77 -23.55
C TYR A 240 -7.04 14.84 -24.20
N ASN A 241 -7.90 15.49 -23.41
CA ASN A 241 -8.58 16.71 -23.81
C ASN A 241 -7.65 17.90 -23.53
N TRP A 242 -6.60 18.04 -24.34
CA TRP A 242 -5.64 19.13 -24.19
C TRP A 242 -6.33 20.48 -24.32
N ILE A 243 -6.27 21.29 -23.26
CA ILE A 243 -6.64 22.69 -23.32
C ILE A 243 -5.37 23.47 -23.68
N GLU A 244 -5.31 23.95 -24.92
CA GLU A 244 -4.18 24.72 -25.41
C GLU A 244 -4.18 26.12 -24.78
N ILE A 245 -3.17 26.43 -23.97
CA ILE A 245 -2.97 27.76 -23.36
C ILE A 245 -2.16 28.64 -24.33
N ASN A 246 -2.58 28.73 -25.59
CA ASN A 246 -1.92 29.56 -26.61
C ASN A 246 -2.43 31.03 -26.62
N GLY A 247 -3.43 31.35 -25.80
CA GLY A 247 -3.85 32.71 -25.54
C GLY A 247 -2.87 33.44 -24.63
N ILE A 248 -2.71 34.75 -24.83
CA ILE A 248 -1.98 35.61 -23.89
C ILE A 248 -2.80 35.65 -22.59
N GLY A 249 -2.49 34.78 -21.64
CA GLY A 249 -3.01 34.87 -20.29
C GLY A 249 -2.51 36.13 -19.59
N THR A 250 -3.14 36.50 -18.47
CA THR A 250 -2.59 37.52 -17.59
C THR A 250 -1.32 36.97 -16.94
N ASP A 251 -0.17 37.60 -17.18
CA ASP A 251 1.08 37.24 -16.50
C ASP A 251 0.93 37.52 -15.00
N LEU A 252 0.86 36.45 -14.22
CA LEU A 252 0.72 36.52 -12.77
C LEU A 252 2.05 36.82 -12.06
N ASN A 253 3.16 37.01 -12.79
CA ASN A 253 4.48 37.34 -12.25
C ASN A 253 4.94 36.43 -11.09
N LEU A 254 4.56 35.15 -11.14
CA LEU A 254 4.87 34.12 -10.12
C LEU A 254 6.32 33.60 -10.21
N THR A 255 7.22 34.39 -10.80
CA THR A 255 8.62 33.99 -11.01
C THR A 255 9.44 34.03 -9.71
N ASP A 256 8.93 34.72 -8.68
CA ASP A 256 9.61 34.97 -7.41
C ASP A 256 8.57 35.19 -6.30
N ASP A 257 8.67 34.43 -5.22
CA ASP A 257 7.78 34.44 -4.04
C ASP A 257 7.94 35.70 -3.18
N SER A 258 8.96 36.53 -3.44
CA SER A 258 9.14 37.84 -2.82
C SER A 258 8.40 38.99 -3.52
N ILE A 259 7.89 38.77 -4.75
CA ILE A 259 7.23 39.80 -5.56
C ILE A 259 5.71 39.80 -5.37
N ILE A 260 5.09 38.62 -5.30
CA ILE A 260 3.65 38.48 -5.01
C ILE A 260 3.46 37.41 -3.93
N ASN A 261 3.16 37.86 -2.71
CA ASN A 261 3.01 36.97 -1.55
C ASN A 261 1.66 36.22 -1.52
N ASN A 262 0.62 36.76 -2.15
CA ASN A 262 -0.74 36.19 -2.16
C ASN A 262 -1.38 36.37 -3.54
N VAL A 263 -1.83 35.27 -4.13
CA VAL A 263 -2.68 35.26 -5.33
C VAL A 263 -4.01 34.62 -4.96
N ASP A 264 -5.10 35.33 -5.25
CA ASP A 264 -6.46 34.78 -5.11
C ASP A 264 -6.66 33.72 -6.19
N LEU A 265 -7.01 32.51 -5.78
CA LEU A 265 -7.13 31.36 -6.68
C LEU A 265 -8.51 31.30 -7.36
N GLU A 266 -9.43 32.20 -7.02
CA GLU A 266 -10.80 32.28 -7.56
C GLU A 266 -11.63 30.98 -7.40
N PHE A 267 -11.15 30.03 -6.58
CA PHE A 267 -11.91 28.87 -6.13
C PHE A 267 -11.71 28.69 -4.62
N GLU A 268 -12.76 28.21 -3.95
CA GLU A 268 -12.74 27.86 -2.52
C GLU A 268 -12.65 26.32 -2.39
N PHE A 269 -11.87 25.86 -1.41
CA PHE A 269 -11.66 24.44 -1.10
C PHE A 269 -12.80 23.86 -0.25
#